data_AF-A0A8T5RF00-F1
#
_entry.id   AF-A0A8T5RF00-F1
#
_cell.length_a   1.000
_cell.length_b   1.000
_cell.length_c   1.000
_cell.angle_alpha   90.00
_cell.angle_beta   90.00
_cell.angle_gamma   90.00
#
_symmetry.space_group_name_H-M   'P 1'
#
loop_
_entity.id
_entity.type
_entity.pdbx_description
1 polymer ?
#
loop_
_entity_poly.entity_id
_entity_poly.type
_entity_poly.pdbx_seq_one_letter_code
_entity_poly.pdbx_strand_id
1 'polypeptide(L)'
;ANIEQNGRKRVEEIFVIDAHSHLGNDIDGASMMNPLAPGTGTFDFWSKIQGKIVDDWNKTGNQSFMTTIDNQRTNVSFSFAPHHFTNTLFQELERLGKKYSDIKEKLKFNNFVDQAVVFPFQDVFRDKKPEALYRASNLNVSRFTTRFPFSMKLIGYARVDPMEGDKAVKEVRYAREVLRLRGLKLHPRSEGWVEKVSSEKPIPILMEAIRHSMPIIFDTRGKKTIIDIGDLINSTRNYLKSKLPQLLPHFKVIIAHFAQGNVGDHQVYNTIVQPNTYGDLSMLHGEGAKNFLIDFRRWFKTNNKYNVDNRDWSEYLLFATDYPYFGEVHAEKLLINLFNKEFFDNGGKIVDTKNILGLNQLRILPEYNLIQMGKFEKNLSTTIISTPDSKEGKTNAFNTALTALSNLIADNKIDIKNLLLEFNQNWSELNDNILLTTTKPTTSIEIPLYLSNFVKNRIFLLAPLKYYISLNKYGNKYFTPEVRNFFSLLFKNYYVAKDVNEVEKGLTQIYI
;
A
#
# COMPACT_ATOMS: atom_id res chain seq x y z
N ALA A 1 11.57 10.88 8.95
CA ALA A 1 12.51 12.02 8.78
C ALA A 1 12.45 12.91 10.02
N ASN A 2 13.58 13.27 10.61
CA ASN A 2 13.66 14.31 11.63
C ASN A 2 13.93 15.64 10.93
N ILE A 3 13.16 16.66 11.28
CA ILE A 3 13.28 18.01 10.71
C ILE A 3 13.47 18.95 11.88
N GLU A 4 14.59 19.67 11.89
CA GLU A 4 14.93 20.65 12.91
C GLU A 4 15.07 22.04 12.28
N GLN A 5 14.24 22.97 12.75
CA GLN A 5 14.11 24.32 12.20
C GLN A 5 13.83 25.28 13.36
N ASN A 6 14.63 26.34 13.51
CA ASN A 6 14.52 27.33 14.59
C ASN A 6 14.45 26.73 16.00
N GLY A 7 15.27 25.69 16.27
CA GLY A 7 15.29 24.99 17.57
C GLY A 7 14.07 24.09 17.83
N ARG A 8 13.13 23.97 16.89
CA ARG A 8 12.01 23.04 16.97
C ARG A 8 12.32 21.78 16.17
N LYS A 9 12.19 20.63 16.81
CA LYS A 9 12.31 19.31 16.17
C LYS A 9 10.92 18.74 15.92
N ARG A 10 10.66 18.28 14.69
CA ARG A 10 9.49 17.45 14.36
C ARG A 10 9.93 16.17 13.68
N VAL A 11 9.12 15.12 13.86
CA VAL A 11 9.32 13.82 13.21
C VAL A 11 8.20 13.63 12.22
N GLU A 12 8.55 13.36 10.98
CA GLU A 12 7.63 13.01 9.90
C GLU A 12 7.78 11.53 9.58
N GLU A 13 6.72 10.76 9.79
CA GLU A 13 6.67 9.35 9.40
C GLU A 13 6.42 9.24 7.89
N ILE A 14 7.18 8.36 7.24
CA ILE A 14 7.12 8.13 5.81
C ILE A 14 6.85 6.64 5.62
N PHE A 15 5.60 6.31 5.26
CA PHE A 15 5.21 4.93 4.93
C PHE A 15 5.66 4.62 3.51
N VAL A 16 6.30 3.46 3.32
CA VAL A 16 6.93 3.11 2.04
C VAL A 16 6.24 1.90 1.44
N ILE A 17 5.75 2.05 0.22
CA ILE A 17 5.14 0.97 -0.57
C ILE A 17 5.83 0.88 -1.92
N ASP A 18 6.42 -0.28 -2.20
CA ASP A 18 6.86 -0.61 -3.55
C ASP A 18 5.63 -0.93 -4.42
N ALA A 19 5.29 -0.05 -5.36
CA ALA A 19 4.08 -0.16 -6.17
C ALA A 19 4.19 -1.16 -7.35
N HIS A 20 5.36 -1.75 -7.59
CA HIS A 20 5.58 -2.67 -8.71
C HIS A 20 6.59 -3.76 -8.31
N SER A 21 6.08 -4.96 -8.07
CA SER A 21 6.88 -6.18 -7.92
C SER A 21 6.12 -7.36 -8.52
N HIS A 22 6.81 -8.47 -8.78
CA HIS A 22 6.21 -9.67 -9.35
C HIS A 22 6.35 -10.86 -8.42
N LEU A 23 5.40 -11.80 -8.52
CA LEU A 23 5.41 -13.07 -7.79
C LEU A 23 4.99 -14.20 -8.73
N GLY A 24 5.78 -15.27 -8.74
CA GLY A 24 5.64 -16.40 -9.66
C GLY A 24 6.95 -16.69 -10.39
N ASN A 25 6.84 -17.24 -11.60
CA ASN A 25 7.97 -17.61 -12.43
C ASN A 25 7.67 -17.31 -13.89
N ASP A 26 8.31 -16.31 -14.46
CA ASP A 26 8.12 -15.90 -15.85
C ASP A 26 8.64 -16.96 -16.84
N ILE A 27 8.10 -16.95 -18.05
CA ILE A 27 8.58 -17.78 -19.17
C ILE A 27 9.98 -17.40 -19.62
N ASP A 28 10.45 -16.18 -19.31
CA ASP A 28 11.81 -15.72 -19.61
C ASP A 28 12.86 -16.09 -18.54
N GLY A 29 12.43 -16.75 -17.46
CA GLY A 29 13.29 -17.25 -16.38
C GLY A 29 13.38 -16.33 -15.16
N ALA A 30 12.82 -15.11 -15.19
CA ALA A 30 12.70 -14.29 -13.99
C ALA A 30 11.77 -14.96 -12.96
N SER A 31 12.20 -15.04 -11.70
CA SER A 31 11.50 -15.83 -10.69
C SER A 31 11.48 -15.16 -9.32
N MET A 32 10.31 -15.16 -8.69
CA MET A 32 10.11 -14.83 -7.29
C MET A 32 8.97 -15.70 -6.76
N MET A 33 9.29 -16.95 -6.41
CA MET A 33 8.30 -17.94 -5.99
C MET A 33 7.93 -17.86 -4.50
N ASN A 34 8.84 -17.33 -3.69
CA ASN A 34 8.67 -17.24 -2.24
C ASN A 34 9.26 -15.91 -1.74
N PRO A 35 8.43 -15.00 -1.21
CA PRO A 35 8.90 -13.71 -0.66
C PRO A 35 9.93 -13.83 0.47
N LEU A 36 9.98 -15.00 1.14
CA LEU A 36 10.90 -15.32 2.22
C LEU A 36 12.15 -16.09 1.79
N ALA A 37 12.32 -16.39 0.49
CA ALA A 37 13.49 -17.13 0.03
C ALA A 37 14.79 -16.38 0.39
N PRO A 38 15.74 -17.01 1.11
CA PRO A 38 17.03 -16.39 1.37
C PRO A 38 17.75 -16.05 0.05
N GLY A 39 18.32 -14.85 -0.05
CA GLY A 39 19.08 -14.40 -1.22
C GLY A 39 18.25 -13.91 -2.41
N THR A 40 16.99 -14.36 -2.55
CA THR A 40 16.16 -14.18 -3.76
C THR A 40 14.69 -13.82 -3.49
N GLY A 41 14.28 -13.76 -2.23
CA GLY A 41 12.95 -13.36 -1.83
C GLY A 41 12.82 -11.84 -1.77
N THR A 42 11.61 -11.34 -2.00
CA THR A 42 11.27 -9.92 -1.92
C THR A 42 11.71 -9.25 -0.61
N PHE A 43 11.58 -9.92 0.54
CA PHE A 43 11.96 -9.31 1.82
C PHE A 43 13.49 -9.20 1.99
N ASP A 44 14.24 -10.16 1.46
CA ASP A 44 15.71 -10.10 1.42
C ASP A 44 16.18 -8.99 0.45
N PHE A 45 15.51 -8.84 -0.69
CA PHE A 45 15.76 -7.73 -1.61
C PHE A 45 15.59 -6.35 -0.96
N TRP A 46 14.50 -6.10 -0.24
CA TRP A 46 14.30 -4.82 0.46
C TRP A 46 15.34 -4.59 1.57
N SER A 47 15.76 -5.67 2.22
CA SER A 47 16.83 -5.63 3.22
C SER A 47 18.15 -5.18 2.63
N LYS A 48 18.49 -5.69 1.44
CA LYS A 48 19.67 -5.27 0.67
C LYS A 48 19.59 -3.81 0.23
N ILE A 49 18.43 -3.33 -0.22
CA ILE A 49 18.23 -1.91 -0.55
C ILE A 49 18.52 -1.04 0.67
N GLN A 50 17.94 -1.37 1.82
CA GLN A 50 18.14 -0.61 3.06
C GLN A 50 19.62 -0.59 3.45
N GLY A 51 20.30 -1.75 3.41
CA GLY A 51 21.74 -1.84 3.70
C GLY A 51 22.58 -0.94 2.81
N LYS A 52 22.31 -0.94 1.50
CA LYS A 52 23.04 -0.10 0.54
C LYS A 52 22.82 1.40 0.77
N ILE A 53 21.61 1.83 1.14
CA ILE A 53 21.36 3.23 1.52
C ILE A 53 22.15 3.61 2.78
N VAL A 54 22.21 2.71 3.78
CA VAL A 54 23.03 2.93 4.99
C VAL A 54 24.51 3.03 4.65
N ASP A 55 25.01 2.18 3.74
CA ASP A 55 26.39 2.23 3.28
C ASP A 55 26.71 3.55 2.56
N ASP A 56 25.80 4.03 1.70
CA ASP A 56 25.92 5.35 1.05
C ASP A 56 25.93 6.49 2.07
N TRP A 57 25.06 6.44 3.07
CA TRP A 57 25.03 7.41 4.17
C TRP A 57 26.33 7.43 4.98
N ASN A 58 26.88 6.27 5.32
CA ASN A 58 28.16 6.15 6.01
C ASN A 58 29.32 6.71 5.19
N LYS A 59 29.27 6.53 3.85
CA LYS A 59 30.29 7.02 2.93
C LYS A 59 30.20 8.53 2.68
N THR A 60 28.98 9.07 2.56
CA THR A 60 28.76 10.45 2.08
C THR A 60 28.40 11.43 3.19
N GLY A 61 27.98 10.95 4.35
CA GLY A 61 27.39 11.77 5.42
C GLY A 61 25.97 12.26 5.12
N ASN A 62 25.35 11.83 4.00
CA ASN A 62 24.04 12.33 3.55
C ASN A 62 22.85 11.86 4.40
N GLN A 63 23.06 11.11 5.49
CA GLN A 63 21.99 10.78 6.43
C GLN A 63 21.39 12.02 7.08
N SER A 64 22.21 13.04 7.33
CA SER A 64 21.82 14.31 7.95
C SER A 64 22.49 15.47 7.23
N PHE A 65 21.72 16.48 6.83
CA PHE A 65 22.25 17.63 6.10
C PHE A 65 21.46 18.91 6.37
N MET A 66 22.15 20.03 6.19
CA MET A 66 21.54 21.36 6.21
C MET A 66 21.03 21.73 4.82
N THR A 67 19.79 22.20 4.74
CA THR A 67 19.17 22.72 3.51
C THR A 67 18.27 23.92 3.86
N THR A 68 17.55 24.44 2.86
CA THR A 68 16.55 25.49 3.03
C THR A 68 15.18 24.94 2.67
N ILE A 69 14.28 24.88 3.66
CA ILE A 69 12.87 24.52 3.45
C ILE A 69 12.05 25.74 3.85
N ASP A 70 11.16 26.19 2.97
CA ASP A 70 10.31 27.37 3.18
C ASP A 70 11.10 28.63 3.61
N ASN A 71 12.21 28.90 2.90
CA ASN A 71 13.15 30.00 3.15
C ASN A 71 13.81 30.00 4.54
N GLN A 72 13.81 28.86 5.22
CA GLN A 72 14.41 28.71 6.54
C GLN A 72 15.46 27.61 6.54
N ARG A 73 16.60 27.92 7.18
CA ARG A 73 17.69 26.96 7.38
C ARG A 73 17.18 25.80 8.23
N THR A 74 17.25 24.61 7.67
CA THR A 74 16.63 23.39 8.22
C THR A 74 17.62 22.25 8.21
N ASN A 75 17.79 21.57 9.33
CA ASN A 75 18.50 20.30 9.39
C ASN A 75 17.51 19.18 9.12
N VAL A 76 17.79 18.34 8.15
CA VAL A 76 16.97 17.17 7.82
C VAL A 76 17.81 15.93 8.04
N SER A 77 17.26 14.94 8.75
CA SER A 77 17.89 13.63 8.87
C SER A 77 16.92 12.47 8.67
N PHE A 78 17.45 11.39 8.09
CA PHE A 78 16.69 10.17 7.79
C PHE A 78 17.15 9.00 8.66
N SER A 79 16.19 8.16 9.03
CA SER A 79 16.41 6.93 9.78
C SER A 79 15.32 5.94 9.41
N PHE A 80 15.67 4.65 9.38
CA PHE A 80 14.70 3.59 9.19
C PHE A 80 14.14 3.15 10.55
N ALA A 81 12.82 3.07 10.64
CA ALA A 81 12.13 2.58 11.81
C ALA A 81 10.94 1.73 11.33
N PRO A 82 10.74 0.52 11.88
CA PRO A 82 9.61 -0.29 11.48
C PRO A 82 8.31 0.33 12.00
N HIS A 83 7.23 0.19 11.24
CA HIS A 83 5.90 0.62 11.68
C HIS A 83 5.52 0.02 13.04
N HIS A 84 5.07 0.86 13.97
CA HIS A 84 4.95 0.50 15.39
C HIS A 84 4.07 -0.73 15.63
N PHE A 85 2.87 -0.76 15.04
CA PHE A 85 1.95 -1.88 15.21
C PHE A 85 2.51 -3.20 14.68
N THR A 86 3.03 -3.21 13.46
CA THR A 86 3.50 -4.45 12.82
C THR A 86 4.74 -4.99 13.53
N ASN A 87 5.66 -4.10 13.93
CA ASN A 87 6.83 -4.46 14.72
C ASN A 87 6.44 -5.10 16.05
N THR A 88 5.55 -4.46 16.81
CA THR A 88 5.14 -4.97 18.13
C THR A 88 4.37 -6.29 17.99
N LEU A 89 3.51 -6.44 16.97
CA LEU A 89 2.83 -7.71 16.71
C LEU A 89 3.83 -8.84 16.41
N PHE A 90 4.82 -8.60 15.56
CA PHE A 90 5.83 -9.61 15.24
C PHE A 90 6.75 -9.92 16.43
N GLN A 91 7.04 -8.94 17.30
CA GLN A 91 7.76 -9.16 18.57
C GLN A 91 7.01 -10.09 19.51
N GLU A 92 5.70 -9.86 19.68
CA GLU A 92 4.88 -10.72 20.52
C GLU A 92 4.79 -12.13 19.94
N LEU A 93 4.63 -12.29 18.63
CA LEU A 93 4.63 -13.60 17.98
C LEU A 93 5.96 -14.34 18.10
N GLU A 94 7.09 -13.66 17.93
CA GLU A 94 8.42 -14.22 18.14
C GLU A 94 8.58 -14.70 19.59
N ARG A 95 8.16 -13.88 20.57
CA ARG A 95 8.21 -14.20 22.00
C ARG A 95 7.37 -15.43 22.37
N LEU A 96 6.23 -15.64 21.70
CA LEU A 96 5.38 -16.82 21.90
C LEU A 96 6.02 -18.12 21.37
N GLY A 97 7.00 -18.02 20.48
CA GLY A 97 7.62 -19.17 19.82
C GLY A 97 6.69 -19.89 18.85
N LYS A 98 6.78 -21.22 18.76
CA LYS A 98 6.03 -22.07 17.81
C LYS A 98 6.43 -21.78 16.34
N LYS A 99 5.45 -21.78 15.42
CA LYS A 99 5.66 -21.56 13.97
C LYS A 99 6.12 -20.15 13.57
N TYR A 100 6.20 -19.23 14.53
CA TYR A 100 6.62 -17.83 14.31
C TYR A 100 7.95 -17.48 15.00
N SER A 101 8.67 -18.47 15.54
CA SER A 101 9.93 -18.22 16.26
C SER A 101 10.99 -17.51 15.40
N ASP A 102 10.96 -17.71 14.08
CA ASP A 102 11.91 -17.12 13.13
C ASP A 102 11.31 -15.94 12.32
N ILE A 103 10.08 -15.49 12.64
CA ILE A 103 9.38 -14.48 11.84
C ILE A 103 10.17 -13.17 11.79
N LYS A 104 10.82 -12.83 12.90
CA LYS A 104 11.63 -11.63 13.02
C LYS A 104 12.96 -11.77 12.33
N GLU A 105 13.61 -12.94 12.37
CA GLU A 105 14.82 -13.19 11.58
C GLU A 105 14.51 -13.02 10.09
N LYS A 106 13.41 -13.60 9.64
CA LYS A 106 12.86 -13.48 8.28
C LYS A 106 12.50 -12.05 7.86
N LEU A 107 12.23 -11.16 8.81
CA LEU A 107 11.82 -9.77 8.57
C LEU A 107 12.84 -8.75 9.14
N LYS A 108 14.00 -9.20 9.62
CA LYS A 108 14.91 -8.46 10.54
C LYS A 108 15.45 -7.17 9.94
N PHE A 109 15.50 -7.12 8.62
CA PHE A 109 16.08 -6.02 7.86
C PHE A 109 15.04 -5.36 6.94
N ASN A 110 13.76 -5.65 7.16
CA ASN A 110 12.63 -5.10 6.42
C ASN A 110 11.96 -3.95 7.19
N ASN A 111 12.79 -3.00 7.64
CA ASN A 111 12.35 -1.81 8.40
C ASN A 111 12.06 -0.61 7.48
N PHE A 112 12.53 -0.65 6.24
CA PHE A 112 12.34 0.43 5.29
C PHE A 112 11.07 0.28 4.46
N VAL A 113 10.88 -0.85 3.75
CA VAL A 113 9.70 -1.06 2.90
C VAL A 113 8.57 -1.65 3.74
N ASP A 114 7.51 -0.88 3.96
CA ASP A 114 6.39 -1.33 4.78
C ASP A 114 5.53 -2.35 4.05
N GLN A 115 5.22 -2.10 2.76
CA GLN A 115 4.42 -3.00 1.92
C GLN A 115 4.92 -3.03 0.47
N ALA A 116 4.41 -3.99 -0.32
CA ALA A 116 4.54 -3.92 -1.77
C ALA A 116 3.35 -4.51 -2.51
N VAL A 117 3.09 -3.93 -3.67
CA VAL A 117 2.20 -4.49 -4.69
C VAL A 117 2.94 -5.61 -5.42
N VAL A 118 2.32 -6.78 -5.46
CA VAL A 118 2.80 -7.93 -6.23
C VAL A 118 1.72 -8.42 -7.18
N PHE A 119 2.11 -8.79 -8.39
CA PHE A 119 1.23 -9.38 -9.39
C PHE A 119 1.91 -10.51 -10.16
N PRO A 120 1.14 -11.31 -10.92
CA PRO A 120 1.71 -12.37 -11.72
C PRO A 120 2.60 -11.88 -12.86
N PHE A 121 3.65 -12.65 -13.10
CA PHE A 121 4.47 -12.61 -14.31
C PHE A 121 3.69 -13.00 -15.56
N GLN A 122 4.34 -12.99 -16.74
CA GLN A 122 3.86 -13.77 -17.88
C GLN A 122 4.18 -15.25 -17.62
N ASP A 123 3.68 -15.78 -16.50
CA ASP A 123 4.27 -16.98 -15.92
C ASP A 123 3.90 -18.29 -16.61
N VAL A 124 4.71 -19.30 -16.27
CA VAL A 124 4.49 -20.72 -16.56
C VAL A 124 3.20 -21.27 -15.94
N PHE A 125 2.59 -20.54 -15.00
CA PHE A 125 1.33 -20.94 -14.35
C PHE A 125 0.09 -20.47 -15.11
N ARG A 126 0.24 -19.76 -16.25
CA ARG A 126 -0.90 -19.34 -17.05
C ARG A 126 -1.60 -20.56 -17.69
N ASP A 127 -2.61 -21.07 -17.01
CA ASP A 127 -3.28 -22.31 -17.38
C ASP A 127 -4.56 -22.05 -18.20
N LYS A 128 -4.84 -22.90 -19.21
CA LYS A 128 -6.13 -22.99 -19.92
C LYS A 128 -6.34 -24.47 -20.26
N LYS A 129 -7.44 -25.13 -19.90
CA LYS A 129 -8.88 -24.81 -19.94
C LYS A 129 -9.62 -25.57 -18.82
N PRO A 130 -10.86 -25.14 -18.43
CA PRO A 130 -11.72 -24.12 -19.06
C PRO A 130 -11.58 -22.66 -18.59
N GLU A 131 -10.70 -22.36 -17.63
CA GLU A 131 -10.58 -21.06 -16.95
C GLU A 131 -9.97 -19.94 -17.81
N ALA A 132 -9.87 -18.72 -17.25
CA ALA A 132 -9.17 -17.58 -17.84
C ALA A 132 -7.65 -17.74 -17.74
N LEU A 133 -6.89 -17.13 -18.66
CA LEU A 133 -5.46 -17.35 -18.88
C LEU A 133 -4.62 -17.31 -17.59
N TYR A 134 -4.90 -16.35 -16.71
CA TYR A 134 -4.10 -16.07 -15.52
C TYR A 134 -4.74 -16.59 -14.23
N ARG A 135 -5.75 -17.46 -14.30
CA ARG A 135 -6.47 -17.95 -13.11
C ARG A 135 -5.53 -18.57 -12.07
N ALA A 136 -4.68 -19.50 -12.48
CA ALA A 136 -3.77 -20.17 -11.56
C ALA A 136 -2.69 -19.23 -11.01
N SER A 137 -2.21 -18.30 -11.84
CA SER A 137 -1.27 -17.24 -11.44
C SER A 137 -1.88 -16.30 -10.38
N ASN A 138 -3.13 -15.86 -10.59
CA ASN A 138 -3.88 -15.04 -9.63
C ASN A 138 -4.12 -15.79 -8.31
N LEU A 139 -4.44 -17.08 -8.37
CA LEU A 139 -4.55 -17.95 -7.19
C LEU A 139 -3.24 -18.01 -6.41
N ASN A 140 -2.10 -18.10 -7.11
CA ASN A 140 -0.79 -18.09 -6.45
C ASN A 140 -0.53 -16.78 -5.72
N VAL A 141 -0.78 -15.62 -6.36
CA VAL A 141 -0.66 -14.30 -5.73
C VAL A 141 -1.57 -14.15 -4.51
N SER A 142 -2.81 -14.61 -4.61
CA SER A 142 -3.78 -14.56 -3.50
C SER A 142 -3.28 -15.33 -2.27
N ARG A 143 -2.69 -16.53 -2.46
CA ARG A 143 -2.19 -17.36 -1.35
C ARG A 143 -1.19 -16.64 -0.44
N PHE A 144 -0.36 -15.77 -1.00
CA PHE A 144 0.58 -14.96 -0.22
C PHE A 144 -0.07 -13.66 0.26
N THR A 145 -0.82 -12.97 -0.59
CA THR A 145 -1.28 -11.60 -0.27
C THR A 145 -2.49 -11.55 0.66
N THR A 146 -3.14 -12.68 0.93
CA THR A 146 -4.33 -12.74 1.80
C THR A 146 -4.17 -13.63 3.02
N ARG A 147 -2.93 -13.99 3.39
CA ARG A 147 -2.64 -14.82 4.57
C ARG A 147 -1.51 -14.23 5.40
N PHE A 148 -1.67 -14.26 6.71
CA PHE A 148 -0.62 -13.84 7.64
C PHE A 148 0.62 -14.76 7.53
N PRO A 149 1.85 -14.24 7.62
CA PRO A 149 2.21 -12.83 7.87
C PRO A 149 2.31 -11.96 6.61
N PHE A 150 2.28 -12.58 5.43
CA PHE A 150 2.53 -11.93 4.15
C PHE A 150 1.49 -10.86 3.81
N SER A 151 0.22 -11.07 4.15
CA SER A 151 -0.87 -10.10 3.99
C SER A 151 -0.64 -8.75 4.68
N MET A 152 0.28 -8.69 5.65
CA MET A 152 0.68 -7.44 6.30
C MET A 152 1.69 -6.65 5.47
N LYS A 153 2.41 -7.33 4.58
CA LYS A 153 3.53 -6.81 3.78
C LYS A 153 3.27 -6.80 2.28
N LEU A 154 2.29 -7.54 1.78
CA LEU A 154 2.05 -7.73 0.35
C LEU A 154 0.59 -7.38 -0.03
N ILE A 155 0.45 -6.72 -1.17
CA ILE A 155 -0.80 -6.28 -1.78
C ILE A 155 -0.92 -6.98 -3.12
N GLY A 156 -1.84 -7.92 -3.25
CA GLY A 156 -1.97 -8.71 -4.48
C GLY A 156 -2.78 -7.98 -5.54
N TYR A 157 -2.24 -7.89 -6.76
CA TYR A 157 -2.97 -7.44 -7.93
C TYR A 157 -3.21 -8.64 -8.85
N ALA A 158 -4.39 -8.67 -9.47
CA ALA A 158 -4.74 -9.68 -10.47
C ALA A 158 -4.08 -9.35 -11.81
N ARG A 159 -3.94 -10.33 -12.68
CA ARG A 159 -3.61 -10.15 -14.09
C ARG A 159 -4.68 -10.82 -14.95
N VAL A 160 -5.00 -10.21 -16.09
CA VAL A 160 -5.94 -10.76 -17.08
C VAL A 160 -5.47 -10.39 -18.48
N ASP A 161 -5.86 -11.18 -19.48
CA ASP A 161 -5.71 -10.81 -20.89
C ASP A 161 -7.05 -10.26 -21.42
N PRO A 162 -7.14 -8.95 -21.74
CA PRO A 162 -8.38 -8.36 -22.25
C PRO A 162 -8.89 -9.00 -23.54
N MET A 163 -8.04 -9.70 -24.30
CA MET A 163 -8.44 -10.35 -25.54
C MET A 163 -9.32 -11.58 -25.32
N GLU A 164 -9.46 -12.08 -24.08
CA GLU A 164 -10.36 -13.18 -23.74
C GLU A 164 -11.83 -12.77 -23.57
N GLY A 165 -12.15 -11.48 -23.73
CA GLY A 165 -13.52 -10.95 -23.64
C GLY A 165 -14.17 -11.25 -22.29
N ASP A 166 -15.36 -11.85 -22.31
CA ASP A 166 -16.15 -12.14 -21.11
C ASP A 166 -15.41 -13.00 -20.07
N LYS A 167 -14.47 -13.86 -20.50
CA LYS A 167 -13.66 -14.64 -19.54
C LYS A 167 -12.79 -13.74 -18.68
N ALA A 168 -12.15 -12.73 -19.27
CA ALA A 168 -11.33 -11.79 -18.54
C ALA A 168 -12.17 -10.89 -17.63
N VAL A 169 -13.38 -10.48 -18.05
CA VAL A 169 -14.32 -9.74 -17.18
C VAL A 169 -14.68 -10.56 -15.95
N LYS A 170 -15.05 -11.84 -16.14
CA LYS A 170 -15.35 -12.77 -15.04
C LYS A 170 -14.12 -13.00 -14.15
N GLU A 171 -12.92 -12.98 -14.72
CA GLU A 171 -11.68 -13.12 -13.95
C GLU A 171 -11.40 -11.91 -13.07
N VAL A 172 -11.61 -10.68 -13.56
CA VAL A 172 -11.50 -9.47 -12.71
C VAL A 172 -12.43 -9.57 -11.51
N ARG A 173 -13.70 -9.94 -11.76
CA ARG A 173 -14.69 -10.12 -10.69
C ARG A 173 -14.25 -11.20 -9.71
N TYR A 174 -13.88 -12.38 -10.20
CA TYR A 174 -13.42 -13.48 -9.37
C TYR A 174 -12.19 -13.10 -8.53
N ALA A 175 -11.23 -12.41 -9.14
CA ALA A 175 -10.03 -11.95 -8.46
C ALA A 175 -10.34 -10.99 -7.30
N ARG A 176 -11.30 -10.08 -7.46
CA ARG A 176 -11.72 -9.20 -6.36
C ARG A 176 -12.58 -9.91 -5.33
N GLU A 177 -13.64 -10.57 -5.78
CA GLU A 177 -14.72 -11.05 -4.92
C GLU A 177 -14.40 -12.38 -4.25
N VAL A 178 -13.52 -13.19 -4.83
CA VAL A 178 -13.12 -14.49 -4.29
C VAL A 178 -11.67 -14.46 -3.83
N LEU A 179 -10.74 -14.03 -4.69
CA LEU A 179 -9.32 -14.04 -4.38
C LEU A 179 -8.85 -12.85 -3.53
N ARG A 180 -9.71 -11.85 -3.32
CA ARG A 180 -9.43 -10.63 -2.55
C ARG A 180 -8.23 -9.82 -3.05
N LEU A 181 -7.89 -9.96 -4.33
CA LEU A 181 -6.88 -9.12 -4.96
C LEU A 181 -7.40 -7.67 -5.04
N ARG A 182 -6.47 -6.71 -4.92
CA ARG A 182 -6.75 -5.31 -4.62
C ARG A 182 -6.49 -4.38 -5.81
N GLY A 183 -5.94 -4.87 -6.90
CA GLY A 183 -5.71 -4.11 -8.13
C GLY A 183 -5.60 -5.03 -9.34
N LEU A 184 -5.40 -4.45 -10.52
CA LEU A 184 -5.36 -5.15 -11.80
C LEU A 184 -4.10 -4.76 -12.58
N LYS A 185 -3.37 -5.74 -13.11
CA LYS A 185 -2.27 -5.57 -14.06
C LYS A 185 -2.72 -5.98 -15.45
N LEU A 186 -2.37 -5.14 -16.42
CA LEU A 186 -2.51 -5.38 -17.85
C LEU A 186 -1.14 -5.22 -18.52
N HIS A 187 -0.79 -6.09 -19.45
CA HIS A 187 0.54 -6.04 -20.06
C HIS A 187 0.46 -6.17 -21.60
N PRO A 188 0.14 -5.07 -22.31
CA PRO A 188 -0.06 -5.09 -23.76
C PRO A 188 1.04 -5.78 -24.57
N ARG A 189 2.30 -5.57 -24.20
CA ARG A 189 3.46 -6.17 -24.89
C ARG A 189 3.54 -7.69 -24.69
N SER A 190 3.61 -8.15 -23.45
CA SER A 190 3.72 -9.59 -23.13
C SER A 190 2.48 -10.39 -23.52
N GLU A 191 1.32 -9.74 -23.63
CA GLU A 191 0.06 -10.38 -24.03
C GLU A 191 -0.25 -10.19 -25.54
N GLY A 192 0.62 -9.50 -26.29
CA GLY A 192 0.52 -9.42 -27.76
C GLY A 192 -0.62 -8.52 -28.29
N TRP A 193 -1.01 -7.48 -27.56
CA TRP A 193 -2.08 -6.56 -27.95
C TRP A 193 -1.70 -5.07 -27.95
N VAL A 194 -0.40 -4.74 -28.09
CA VAL A 194 0.11 -3.35 -28.18
C VAL A 194 -0.65 -2.50 -29.20
N GLU A 195 -0.94 -3.03 -30.37
CA GLU A 195 -1.67 -2.31 -31.44
C GLU A 195 -3.16 -2.10 -31.14
N LYS A 196 -3.68 -2.77 -30.10
CA LYS A 196 -5.09 -2.75 -29.69
C LYS A 196 -5.31 -2.03 -28.37
N VAL A 197 -4.29 -1.36 -27.83
CA VAL A 197 -4.36 -0.64 -26.56
C VAL A 197 -5.48 0.38 -26.55
N SER A 198 -5.58 1.22 -27.58
CA SER A 198 -6.61 2.24 -27.72
C SER A 198 -7.92 1.72 -28.34
N SER A 199 -8.06 0.42 -28.56
CA SER A 199 -9.30 -0.18 -29.06
C SER A 199 -10.37 -0.27 -27.97
N GLU A 200 -11.59 -0.66 -28.33
CA GLU A 200 -12.67 -0.87 -27.35
C GLU A 200 -12.48 -2.12 -26.48
N LYS A 201 -11.58 -3.05 -26.87
CA LYS A 201 -11.46 -4.35 -26.21
C LYS A 201 -11.05 -4.29 -24.73
N PRO A 202 -10.13 -3.40 -24.29
CA PRO A 202 -9.82 -3.26 -22.87
C PRO A 202 -10.94 -2.62 -22.05
N ILE A 203 -11.87 -1.87 -22.66
CA ILE A 203 -12.87 -1.07 -21.93
C ILE A 203 -13.72 -1.91 -20.98
N PRO A 204 -14.30 -3.08 -21.35
CA PRO A 204 -15.05 -3.91 -20.42
C PRO A 204 -14.27 -4.33 -19.16
N ILE A 205 -12.97 -4.58 -19.32
CA ILE A 205 -12.06 -4.95 -18.22
C ILE A 205 -11.83 -3.76 -17.30
N LEU A 206 -11.55 -2.58 -17.88
CA LEU A 206 -11.42 -1.34 -17.09
C LEU A 206 -12.71 -1.07 -16.32
N MET A 207 -13.87 -1.18 -16.98
CA MET A 207 -15.17 -0.94 -16.36
C MET A 207 -15.44 -1.88 -15.18
N GLU A 208 -15.08 -3.16 -15.29
CA GLU A 208 -15.24 -4.10 -14.18
C GLU A 208 -14.28 -3.78 -13.02
N ALA A 209 -13.02 -3.45 -13.30
CA ALA A 209 -12.07 -3.02 -12.27
C ALA A 209 -12.51 -1.73 -11.57
N ILE A 210 -13.04 -0.75 -12.31
CA ILE A 210 -13.57 0.51 -11.78
C ILE A 210 -14.72 0.28 -10.81
N ARG A 211 -15.66 -0.64 -11.13
CA ARG A 211 -16.78 -0.98 -10.21
C ARG A 211 -16.28 -1.47 -8.85
N HIS A 212 -15.10 -2.09 -8.82
CA HIS A 212 -14.45 -2.59 -7.63
C HIS A 212 -13.43 -1.62 -7.02
N SER A 213 -13.29 -0.41 -7.57
CA SER A 213 -12.24 0.57 -7.22
C SER A 213 -10.82 0.00 -7.30
N MET A 214 -10.59 -0.98 -8.18
CA MET A 214 -9.28 -1.56 -8.37
C MET A 214 -8.42 -0.60 -9.19
N PRO A 215 -7.26 -0.14 -8.67
CA PRO A 215 -6.28 0.54 -9.50
C PRO A 215 -5.78 -0.41 -10.60
N ILE A 216 -5.64 0.13 -11.80
CA ILE A 216 -5.23 -0.62 -12.99
C ILE A 216 -3.83 -0.17 -13.38
N ILE A 217 -2.84 -1.06 -13.32
CA ILE A 217 -1.48 -0.81 -13.81
C ILE A 217 -1.32 -1.38 -15.22
N PHE A 218 -0.89 -0.52 -16.14
CA PHE A 218 -0.43 -0.93 -17.46
C PHE A 218 1.09 -1.05 -17.45
N ASP A 219 1.57 -2.27 -17.60
CA ASP A 219 2.97 -2.56 -17.85
C ASP A 219 3.30 -2.23 -19.31
N THR A 220 4.19 -1.26 -19.51
CA THR A 220 4.45 -0.67 -20.81
C THR A 220 5.92 -0.47 -21.06
N ARG A 221 6.30 -0.49 -22.34
CA ARG A 221 7.62 -0.06 -22.79
C ARG A 221 7.47 0.86 -23.98
N GLY A 222 8.17 1.99 -23.91
CA GLY A 222 8.29 2.95 -25.01
C GLY A 222 7.16 3.98 -25.07
N LYS A 223 7.52 5.14 -25.63
CA LYS A 223 6.66 6.32 -25.73
C LYS A 223 5.31 6.05 -26.39
N LYS A 224 5.27 5.37 -27.54
CA LYS A 224 4.02 5.18 -28.30
C LYS A 224 2.93 4.52 -27.44
N THR A 225 3.26 3.40 -26.79
CA THR A 225 2.33 2.67 -25.93
C THR A 225 1.86 3.53 -24.75
N ILE A 226 2.74 4.36 -24.16
CA ILE A 226 2.35 5.31 -23.11
C ILE A 226 1.28 6.28 -23.63
N ILE A 227 1.46 6.85 -24.82
CA ILE A 227 0.48 7.76 -25.43
C ILE A 227 -0.84 7.04 -25.73
N ASP A 228 -0.79 5.84 -26.31
CA ASP A 228 -1.99 5.05 -26.61
C ASP A 228 -2.79 4.72 -25.33
N ILE A 229 -2.10 4.41 -24.23
CA ILE A 229 -2.74 4.24 -22.90
C ILE A 229 -3.35 5.56 -22.43
N GLY A 230 -2.65 6.69 -22.62
CA GLY A 230 -3.17 8.03 -22.34
C GLY A 230 -4.50 8.31 -23.02
N ASP A 231 -4.61 7.97 -24.31
CA ASP A 231 -5.83 8.13 -25.10
C ASP A 231 -6.96 7.21 -24.62
N LEU A 232 -6.64 5.97 -24.25
CA LEU A 232 -7.59 5.04 -23.64
C LEU A 232 -8.13 5.58 -22.31
N ILE A 233 -7.26 6.15 -21.46
CA ILE A 233 -7.65 6.76 -20.18
C ILE A 233 -8.59 7.95 -20.43
N ASN A 234 -8.23 8.84 -21.35
CA ASN A 234 -9.05 10.00 -21.69
C ASN A 234 -10.44 9.58 -22.21
N SER A 235 -10.47 8.62 -23.13
CA SER A 235 -11.71 8.09 -23.72
C SER A 235 -12.60 7.44 -22.65
N THR A 236 -12.02 6.60 -21.80
CA THR A 236 -12.73 5.94 -20.69
C THR A 236 -13.28 6.98 -19.71
N ARG A 237 -12.48 7.97 -19.34
CA ARG A 237 -12.89 9.06 -18.43
C ARG A 237 -14.05 9.88 -19.00
N ASN A 238 -14.04 10.21 -20.29
CA ASN A 238 -15.13 10.92 -20.96
C ASN A 238 -16.41 10.09 -21.02
N TYR A 239 -16.28 8.79 -21.28
CA TYR A 239 -17.39 7.85 -21.18
C TYR A 239 -17.99 7.80 -19.77
N LEU A 240 -17.16 7.67 -18.73
CA LEU A 240 -17.62 7.67 -17.33
C LEU A 240 -18.32 8.98 -16.98
N LYS A 241 -17.73 10.14 -17.31
CA LYS A 241 -18.35 11.46 -17.05
C LYS A 241 -19.75 11.57 -17.65
N SER A 242 -19.95 11.05 -18.86
CA SER A 242 -21.20 11.19 -19.60
C SER A 242 -22.25 10.12 -19.28
N LYS A 243 -21.83 8.90 -18.96
CA LYS A 243 -22.75 7.75 -18.80
C LYS A 243 -22.82 7.20 -17.39
N LEU A 244 -21.72 7.25 -16.63
CA LEU A 244 -21.58 6.60 -15.32
C LEU A 244 -20.75 7.49 -14.35
N PRO A 245 -21.15 8.75 -14.10
CA PRO A 245 -20.34 9.72 -13.35
C PRO A 245 -20.02 9.25 -11.92
N GLN A 246 -20.89 8.44 -11.31
CA GLN A 246 -20.69 7.82 -10.00
C GLN A 246 -19.47 6.87 -9.96
N LEU A 247 -19.03 6.35 -11.11
CA LEU A 247 -17.87 5.47 -11.20
C LEU A 247 -16.55 6.23 -11.41
N LEU A 248 -16.60 7.51 -11.77
CA LEU A 248 -15.41 8.31 -12.06
C LEU A 248 -14.43 8.43 -10.86
N PRO A 249 -14.89 8.59 -9.60
CA PRO A 249 -13.98 8.61 -8.44
C PRO A 249 -13.19 7.31 -8.28
N HIS A 250 -13.72 6.19 -8.77
CA HIS A 250 -13.13 4.85 -8.66
C HIS A 250 -12.17 4.51 -9.81
N PHE A 251 -12.11 5.36 -10.85
CA PHE A 251 -11.15 5.19 -11.94
C PHE A 251 -9.76 5.64 -11.52
N LYS A 252 -8.78 4.74 -11.57
CA LYS A 252 -7.37 4.99 -11.21
C LYS A 252 -6.47 4.13 -12.10
N VAL A 253 -5.55 4.78 -12.81
CA VAL A 253 -4.65 4.10 -13.75
C VAL A 253 -3.20 4.45 -13.46
N ILE A 254 -2.35 3.44 -13.43
CA ILE A 254 -0.89 3.55 -13.29
C ILE A 254 -0.27 3.20 -14.64
N ILE A 255 0.65 4.02 -15.14
CA ILE A 255 1.48 3.71 -16.30
C ILE A 255 2.88 3.35 -15.79
N ALA A 256 3.28 2.09 -15.94
CA ALA A 256 4.55 1.60 -15.43
C ALA A 256 5.74 2.09 -16.27
N HIS A 257 6.92 2.20 -15.63
CA HIS A 257 8.20 2.52 -16.27
C HIS A 257 8.21 3.80 -17.11
N PHE A 258 7.25 4.72 -16.92
CA PHE A 258 7.00 5.78 -17.89
C PHE A 258 8.19 6.75 -18.01
N ALA A 259 8.96 6.92 -16.93
CA ALA A 259 10.11 7.82 -16.90
C ALA A 259 11.34 7.23 -17.61
N GLN A 260 11.42 5.90 -17.74
CA GLN A 260 12.59 5.22 -18.30
C GLN A 260 12.76 5.57 -19.79
N GLY A 261 13.86 6.25 -20.10
CA GLY A 261 14.16 6.71 -21.46
C GLY A 261 13.32 7.91 -21.94
N ASN A 262 12.51 8.52 -21.06
CA ASN A 262 11.63 9.65 -21.39
C ASN A 262 11.87 10.88 -20.50
N VAL A 263 13.06 11.01 -19.92
CA VAL A 263 13.45 12.22 -19.16
C VAL A 263 13.51 13.41 -20.12
N GLY A 264 12.81 14.51 -19.80
CA GLY A 264 12.64 15.66 -20.68
C GLY A 264 11.58 15.50 -21.77
N ASP A 265 10.89 14.36 -21.87
CA ASP A 265 9.81 14.18 -22.83
C ASP A 265 8.49 14.74 -22.29
N HIS A 266 8.22 16.00 -22.62
CA HIS A 266 7.02 16.69 -22.16
C HIS A 266 5.71 16.09 -22.71
N GLN A 267 5.74 15.30 -23.78
CA GLN A 267 4.54 14.60 -24.26
C GLN A 267 4.20 13.44 -23.33
N VAL A 268 5.22 12.68 -22.90
CA VAL A 268 5.06 11.65 -21.87
C VAL A 268 4.63 12.29 -20.55
N TYR A 269 5.22 13.42 -20.17
CA TYR A 269 4.83 14.12 -18.94
C TYR A 269 3.36 14.57 -18.95
N ASN A 270 2.87 15.14 -20.05
CA ASN A 270 1.46 15.49 -20.22
C ASN A 270 0.54 14.25 -20.15
N THR A 271 1.01 13.10 -20.60
CA THR A 271 0.24 11.86 -20.57
C THR A 271 0.05 11.35 -19.13
N ILE A 272 1.06 11.51 -18.28
CA ILE A 272 0.95 11.20 -16.85
C ILE A 272 0.13 12.25 -16.12
N VAL A 273 0.32 13.52 -16.45
CA VAL A 273 -0.35 14.65 -15.81
C VAL A 273 -1.73 14.89 -16.40
N GLN A 274 -2.59 13.91 -16.18
CA GLN A 274 -4.02 13.96 -16.44
C GLN A 274 -4.81 13.39 -15.24
N PRO A 275 -6.09 13.76 -15.08
CA PRO A 275 -6.93 13.22 -14.02
C PRO A 275 -6.97 11.69 -14.04
N ASN A 276 -7.00 11.09 -12.84
CA ASN A 276 -7.08 9.65 -12.62
C ASN A 276 -5.81 8.84 -13.01
N THR A 277 -4.72 9.51 -13.41
CA THR A 277 -3.47 8.87 -13.83
C THR A 277 -2.34 9.05 -12.83
N TYR A 278 -1.51 8.02 -12.74
CA TYR A 278 -0.27 7.94 -11.99
C TYR A 278 0.80 7.30 -12.87
N GLY A 279 2.06 7.57 -12.59
CA GLY A 279 3.20 6.92 -13.22
C GLY A 279 4.10 6.30 -12.17
N ASP A 280 4.50 5.05 -12.38
CA ASP A 280 5.51 4.43 -11.52
C ASP A 280 6.93 4.78 -11.99
N LEU A 281 7.86 4.84 -11.03
CA LEU A 281 9.24 5.23 -11.25
C LEU A 281 10.19 4.03 -11.35
N SER A 282 9.67 2.83 -11.57
CA SER A 282 10.54 1.67 -11.73
C SER A 282 11.44 1.82 -12.95
N MET A 283 12.58 1.13 -12.93
CA MET A 283 13.73 1.30 -13.84
C MET A 283 14.47 2.64 -13.76
N LEU A 284 13.86 3.72 -13.26
CA LEU A 284 14.51 5.02 -13.13
C LEU A 284 15.57 4.97 -12.02
N HIS A 285 16.82 5.32 -12.32
CA HIS A 285 17.91 5.23 -11.35
C HIS A 285 19.05 6.22 -11.65
N GLY A 286 19.95 6.40 -10.69
CA GLY A 286 21.17 7.20 -10.82
C GLY A 286 20.90 8.65 -11.21
N GLU A 287 21.74 9.20 -12.09
CA GLU A 287 21.59 10.58 -12.59
C GLU A 287 20.29 10.78 -13.38
N GLY A 288 19.78 9.72 -14.03
CA GLY A 288 18.49 9.76 -14.71
C GLY A 288 17.34 10.06 -13.74
N ALA A 289 17.35 9.44 -12.55
CA ALA A 289 16.36 9.71 -11.51
C ALA A 289 16.41 11.16 -11.01
N LYS A 290 17.62 11.65 -10.74
CA LYS A 290 17.84 13.04 -10.35
C LYS A 290 17.31 14.03 -11.40
N ASN A 291 17.75 13.86 -12.64
CA ASN A 291 17.37 14.73 -13.74
C ASN A 291 15.85 14.72 -13.96
N PHE A 292 15.23 13.54 -13.91
CA PHE A 292 13.78 13.41 -14.00
C PHE A 292 13.04 14.19 -12.90
N LEU A 293 13.40 14.00 -11.62
CA LEU A 293 12.69 14.64 -10.51
C LEU A 293 12.79 16.17 -10.58
N ILE A 294 13.96 16.70 -10.95
CA ILE A 294 14.18 18.13 -11.11
C ILE A 294 13.37 18.67 -12.31
N ASP A 295 13.51 18.02 -13.46
CA ASP A 295 12.91 18.46 -14.72
C ASP A 295 11.38 18.34 -14.68
N PHE A 296 10.83 17.19 -14.27
CA PHE A 296 9.39 16.97 -14.17
C PHE A 296 8.72 17.99 -13.25
N ARG A 297 9.31 18.27 -12.07
CA ARG A 297 8.79 19.32 -11.16
C ARG A 297 8.86 20.71 -11.78
N ARG A 298 9.99 21.07 -12.41
CA ARG A 298 10.16 22.38 -13.03
C ARG A 298 9.15 22.56 -14.16
N TRP A 299 9.07 21.60 -15.07
CA TRP A 299 8.09 21.58 -16.16
C TRP A 299 6.66 21.69 -15.63
N PHE A 300 6.31 20.93 -14.59
CA PHE A 300 4.98 20.95 -13.98
C PHE A 300 4.59 22.35 -13.49
N LYS A 301 5.50 23.00 -12.75
CA LYS A 301 5.28 24.35 -12.21
C LYS A 301 5.23 25.42 -13.30
N THR A 302 6.20 25.41 -14.22
CA THR A 302 6.28 26.39 -15.33
C THR A 302 5.06 26.32 -16.25
N ASN A 303 4.50 25.13 -16.45
CA ASN A 303 3.32 24.94 -17.30
C ASN A 303 2.00 24.93 -16.52
N ASN A 304 2.00 25.41 -15.27
CA ASN A 304 0.82 25.56 -14.40
C ASN A 304 -0.06 24.30 -14.32
N LYS A 305 0.58 23.14 -14.20
CA LYS A 305 -0.10 21.84 -14.27
C LYS A 305 -0.93 21.49 -13.03
N TYR A 306 -0.76 22.25 -11.95
CA TYR A 306 -1.64 22.17 -10.77
C TYR A 306 -3.13 22.31 -11.15
N ASN A 307 -3.44 23.17 -12.13
CA ASN A 307 -4.80 23.43 -12.58
C ASN A 307 -5.45 22.28 -13.37
N VAL A 308 -4.72 21.19 -13.65
CA VAL A 308 -5.28 20.03 -14.37
C VAL A 308 -6.31 19.29 -13.50
N ASP A 309 -6.00 19.05 -12.23
CA ASP A 309 -6.89 18.37 -11.27
C ASP A 309 -6.59 18.67 -9.79
N ASN A 310 -5.91 19.79 -9.50
CA ASN A 310 -5.53 20.26 -8.16
C ASN A 310 -4.54 19.36 -7.40
N ARG A 311 -3.87 18.44 -8.08
CA ARG A 311 -2.73 17.69 -7.54
C ARG A 311 -1.43 18.44 -7.78
N ASP A 312 -0.47 18.32 -6.86
CA ASP A 312 0.91 18.74 -7.08
C ASP A 312 1.71 17.65 -7.83
N TRP A 313 2.87 18.00 -8.38
CA TRP A 313 3.69 17.12 -9.24
C TRP A 313 3.98 15.74 -8.62
N SER A 314 4.29 15.70 -7.33
CA SER A 314 4.64 14.47 -6.61
C SER A 314 3.45 13.53 -6.41
N GLU A 315 2.22 14.04 -6.50
CA GLU A 315 0.97 13.26 -6.35
C GLU A 315 0.60 12.45 -7.62
N TYR A 316 1.43 12.52 -8.65
CA TYR A 316 1.35 11.72 -9.86
C TYR A 316 2.31 10.54 -9.88
N LEU A 317 3.23 10.45 -8.93
CA LEU A 317 4.39 9.56 -8.99
C LEU A 317 4.31 8.44 -7.94
N LEU A 318 4.75 7.24 -8.30
CA LEU A 318 4.79 6.08 -7.41
C LEU A 318 6.20 5.49 -7.38
N PHE A 319 6.74 5.25 -6.20
CA PHE A 319 7.94 4.43 -6.03
C PHE A 319 7.62 2.98 -6.40
N ALA A 320 8.52 2.37 -7.16
CA ALA A 320 8.35 1.06 -7.74
C ALA A 320 9.72 0.46 -8.07
N THR A 321 9.90 -0.85 -7.86
CA THR A 321 11.20 -1.51 -8.08
C THR A 321 11.22 -2.38 -9.34
N ASP A 322 10.08 -2.92 -9.73
CA ASP A 322 9.95 -3.96 -10.75
C ASP A 322 10.83 -5.19 -10.45
N TYR A 323 10.89 -5.56 -9.17
CA TYR A 323 11.58 -6.76 -8.72
C TYR A 323 10.83 -8.02 -9.19
N PRO A 324 11.51 -9.07 -9.68
CA PRO A 324 12.95 -9.29 -9.71
C PRO A 324 13.67 -8.93 -11.02
N TYR A 325 13.02 -8.22 -11.94
CA TYR A 325 13.68 -7.81 -13.19
C TYR A 325 14.83 -6.83 -12.95
N PHE A 326 14.69 -5.97 -11.94
CA PHE A 326 15.72 -5.00 -11.57
C PHE A 326 16.27 -5.26 -10.17
N GLY A 327 17.60 -5.30 -10.10
CA GLY A 327 18.33 -5.49 -8.85
C GLY A 327 18.35 -4.24 -7.97
N GLU A 328 18.83 -4.43 -6.74
CA GLU A 328 18.70 -3.48 -5.64
C GLU A 328 19.37 -2.12 -5.91
N VAL A 329 20.42 -2.11 -6.75
CA VAL A 329 21.14 -0.89 -7.16
C VAL A 329 20.22 0.10 -7.89
N HIS A 330 19.21 -0.37 -8.62
CA HIS A 330 18.28 0.51 -9.32
C HIS A 330 17.39 1.25 -8.33
N ALA A 331 16.75 0.50 -7.43
CA ALA A 331 15.88 1.05 -6.39
C ALA A 331 16.63 1.97 -5.43
N GLU A 332 17.79 1.53 -4.93
CA GLU A 332 18.66 2.30 -4.04
C GLU A 332 19.01 3.67 -4.64
N LYS A 333 19.46 3.71 -5.90
CA LYS A 333 19.86 4.98 -6.53
C LYS A 333 18.68 5.92 -6.77
N LEU A 334 17.46 5.43 -6.98
CA LEU A 334 16.27 6.27 -6.99
C LEU A 334 16.01 6.85 -5.59
N LEU A 335 16.09 6.02 -4.57
CA LEU A 335 15.80 6.40 -3.18
C LEU A 335 16.81 7.39 -2.60
N ILE A 336 18.10 7.23 -2.87
CA ILE A 336 19.14 8.19 -2.48
C ILE A 336 18.81 9.59 -3.01
N ASN A 337 18.27 9.69 -4.24
CA ASN A 337 17.85 10.97 -4.82
C ASN A 337 16.61 11.58 -4.15
N LEU A 338 15.85 10.84 -3.35
CA LEU A 338 14.73 11.37 -2.57
C LEU A 338 15.12 11.75 -1.13
N PHE A 339 16.30 11.30 -0.69
CA PHE A 339 16.81 11.50 0.67
C PHE A 339 18.03 12.42 0.74
N ASN A 340 18.54 12.92 -0.38
CA ASN A 340 19.76 13.73 -0.39
C ASN A 340 19.47 15.24 -0.33
N LYS A 341 20.49 16.01 0.04
CA LYS A 341 20.45 17.48 0.10
C LYS A 341 20.03 18.11 -1.22
N GLU A 342 20.53 17.59 -2.34
CA GLU A 342 20.30 18.15 -3.67
C GLU A 342 18.81 18.16 -4.05
N PHE A 343 18.05 17.13 -3.67
CA PHE A 343 16.60 17.09 -3.87
C PHE A 343 15.89 18.28 -3.24
N PHE A 344 16.22 18.57 -1.98
CA PHE A 344 15.63 19.67 -1.19
C PHE A 344 16.11 21.03 -1.68
N ASP A 345 17.40 21.17 -1.98
CA ASP A 345 17.97 22.40 -2.52
C ASP A 345 17.36 22.80 -3.86
N ASN A 346 16.93 21.83 -4.67
CA ASN A 346 16.23 22.09 -5.92
C ASN A 346 14.74 22.40 -5.74
N GLY A 347 14.24 22.42 -4.50
CA GLY A 347 12.84 22.75 -4.16
C GLY A 347 11.94 21.55 -3.87
N GLY A 348 12.53 20.40 -3.52
CA GLY A 348 11.82 19.21 -3.07
C GLY A 348 11.36 19.37 -1.62
N LYS A 349 10.25 18.74 -1.27
CA LYS A 349 9.68 18.80 0.08
C LYS A 349 9.54 17.40 0.66
N ILE A 350 9.45 17.32 1.99
CA ILE A 350 9.21 16.05 2.69
C ILE A 350 7.86 15.44 2.29
N VAL A 351 6.85 16.28 2.01
CA VAL A 351 5.57 15.81 1.47
C VAL A 351 5.70 15.17 0.10
N ASP A 352 6.63 15.64 -0.75
CA ASP A 352 6.89 15.03 -2.05
C ASP A 352 7.45 13.61 -1.88
N THR A 353 8.41 13.45 -0.97
CA THR A 353 8.95 12.14 -0.59
C THR A 353 7.85 11.21 -0.07
N LYS A 354 6.95 11.70 0.81
CA LYS A 354 5.82 10.92 1.34
C LYS A 354 4.83 10.49 0.25
N ASN A 355 4.50 11.41 -0.66
CA ASN A 355 3.63 11.14 -1.80
C ASN A 355 4.20 10.02 -2.67
N ILE A 356 5.45 10.19 -3.12
CA ILE A 356 6.14 9.26 -4.02
C ILE A 356 6.32 7.90 -3.37
N LEU A 357 6.79 7.85 -2.12
CA LEU A 357 7.19 6.59 -1.49
C LEU A 357 6.03 5.72 -1.03
N GLY A 358 4.83 6.25 -0.78
CA GLY A 358 3.72 5.38 -0.36
C GLY A 358 2.34 6.00 -0.28
N LEU A 359 2.21 7.31 0.00
CA LEU A 359 0.86 7.90 0.16
C LEU A 359 0.03 7.82 -1.11
N ASN A 360 0.65 8.01 -2.29
CA ASN A 360 -0.08 7.86 -3.56
C ASN A 360 -0.57 6.42 -3.77
N GLN A 361 0.23 5.43 -3.41
CA GLN A 361 -0.18 4.03 -3.50
C GLN A 361 -1.31 3.71 -2.52
N LEU A 362 -1.32 4.27 -1.30
CA LEU A 362 -2.44 4.12 -0.36
C LEU A 362 -3.73 4.74 -0.91
N ARG A 363 -3.65 5.97 -1.43
CA ARG A 363 -4.80 6.73 -1.95
C ARG A 363 -5.60 6.00 -3.02
N ILE A 364 -4.95 5.16 -3.83
CA ILE A 364 -5.59 4.48 -4.96
C ILE A 364 -6.12 3.10 -4.61
N LEU A 365 -5.84 2.56 -3.41
CA LEU A 365 -6.32 1.24 -3.04
C LEU A 365 -7.85 1.25 -2.82
N PRO A 366 -8.55 0.15 -3.16
CA PRO A 366 -10.01 0.09 -3.05
C PRO A 366 -10.52 0.48 -1.67
N GLU A 367 -9.81 0.08 -0.62
CA GLU A 367 -10.27 0.21 0.76
C GLU A 367 -10.31 1.66 1.26
N TYR A 368 -9.58 2.57 0.61
CA TYR A 368 -9.63 4.00 0.90
C TYR A 368 -10.62 4.76 0.00
N ASN A 369 -11.22 4.08 -0.98
CA ASN A 369 -12.19 4.64 -1.93
C ASN A 369 -13.60 4.03 -1.78
N LEU A 370 -13.70 2.90 -1.08
CA LEU A 370 -14.94 2.20 -0.76
C LEU A 370 -15.26 2.32 0.73
N ILE A 371 -16.54 2.31 1.05
CA ILE A 371 -17.01 2.31 2.43
C ILE A 371 -16.58 0.99 3.09
N GLN A 372 -15.85 1.09 4.20
CA GLN A 372 -15.45 -0.07 5.02
C GLN A 372 -16.56 -0.36 6.04
N MET A 373 -17.28 -1.47 5.87
CA MET A 373 -18.37 -1.90 6.76
C MET A 373 -18.27 -3.39 7.06
N GLY A 374 -18.75 -3.82 8.22
CA GLY A 374 -18.93 -5.24 8.52
C GLY A 374 -19.96 -5.88 7.59
N LYS A 375 -19.87 -7.19 7.35
CA LYS A 375 -20.89 -7.94 6.57
C LYS A 375 -21.70 -8.91 7.41
N PHE A 376 -21.64 -8.79 8.73
CA PHE A 376 -22.25 -9.73 9.65
C PHE A 376 -23.45 -9.09 10.37
N GLU A 377 -24.52 -9.89 10.55
CA GLU A 377 -25.76 -9.47 11.21
C GLU A 377 -25.67 -9.56 12.75
N LYS A 378 -24.79 -10.43 13.27
CA LYS A 378 -24.64 -10.62 14.71
C LYS A 378 -24.04 -9.39 15.37
N ASN A 379 -24.59 -9.02 16.52
CA ASN A 379 -24.01 -8.00 17.37
C ASN A 379 -22.74 -8.54 18.06
N LEU A 380 -21.58 -8.35 17.42
CA LEU A 380 -20.29 -8.67 18.02
C LEU A 380 -19.91 -7.59 19.04
N SER A 381 -19.31 -8.01 20.16
CA SER A 381 -18.94 -7.13 21.26
C SER A 381 -17.61 -6.43 20.99
N THR A 382 -17.51 -5.16 21.41
CA THR A 382 -16.25 -4.41 21.48
C THR A 382 -15.50 -4.78 22.74
N THR A 383 -14.20 -5.05 22.65
CA THR A 383 -13.34 -5.23 23.82
C THR A 383 -12.65 -3.90 24.15
N ILE A 384 -12.93 -3.36 25.33
CA ILE A 384 -12.27 -2.18 25.90
C ILE A 384 -11.20 -2.67 26.87
N ILE A 385 -9.95 -2.36 26.58
CA ILE A 385 -8.79 -2.78 27.37
C ILE A 385 -8.38 -1.61 28.25
N SER A 386 -8.47 -1.78 29.56
CA SER A 386 -8.14 -0.73 30.53
C SER A 386 -7.07 -1.20 31.49
N THR A 387 -5.93 -0.54 31.48
CA THR A 387 -4.80 -0.79 32.39
C THR A 387 -4.58 0.41 33.30
N PRO A 388 -5.48 0.69 34.26
CA PRO A 388 -5.44 1.91 35.07
C PRO A 388 -4.22 1.97 35.99
N ASP A 389 -3.72 0.81 36.43
CA ASP A 389 -2.63 0.68 37.41
C ASP A 389 -1.25 0.40 36.77
N SER A 390 -1.09 0.65 35.47
CA SER A 390 0.22 0.50 34.83
C SER A 390 1.17 1.57 35.38
N LYS A 391 1.85 1.26 36.49
CA LYS A 391 3.09 1.96 36.87
C LYS A 391 3.99 1.98 35.64
N GLU A 392 4.57 3.13 35.34
CA GLU A 392 5.42 3.34 34.17
C GLU A 392 6.35 2.13 33.95
N GLY A 393 6.09 1.35 32.90
CA GLY A 393 7.01 0.34 32.41
C GLY A 393 6.67 -1.15 32.53
N LYS A 394 5.51 -1.61 33.03
CA LYS A 394 5.22 -3.08 33.08
C LYS A 394 4.26 -3.65 32.04
N THR A 395 3.13 -3.01 31.72
CA THR A 395 2.23 -3.42 30.62
C THR A 395 1.25 -2.29 30.32
N ASN A 396 1.18 -1.82 29.08
CA ASN A 396 0.16 -0.85 28.65
C ASN A 396 -0.98 -1.57 27.89
N ALA A 397 -2.15 -0.93 27.79
CA ALA A 397 -3.32 -1.52 27.14
C ALA A 397 -3.07 -1.97 25.69
N PHE A 398 -2.19 -1.27 24.96
CA PHE A 398 -1.79 -1.63 23.60
C PHE A 398 -1.03 -2.96 23.55
N ASN A 399 -0.01 -3.14 24.40
CA ASN A 399 0.75 -4.38 24.47
C ASN A 399 -0.14 -5.55 24.90
N THR A 400 -1.02 -5.34 25.89
CA THR A 400 -2.02 -6.35 26.29
C THR A 400 -2.89 -6.78 25.10
N ALA A 401 -3.32 -5.82 24.27
CA ALA A 401 -4.09 -6.09 23.06
C ALA A 401 -3.31 -6.94 22.05
N LEU A 402 -2.05 -6.58 21.79
CA LEU A 402 -1.21 -7.27 20.80
C LEU A 402 -0.72 -8.63 21.25
N THR A 403 -0.47 -8.83 22.55
CA THR A 403 -0.18 -10.17 23.08
C THR A 403 -1.40 -11.08 22.89
N ALA A 404 -2.60 -10.62 23.23
CA ALA A 404 -3.82 -11.41 23.03
C ALA A 404 -4.09 -11.71 21.54
N LEU A 405 -3.92 -10.71 20.67
CA LEU A 405 -4.06 -10.89 19.21
C LEU A 405 -3.03 -11.92 18.69
N SER A 406 -1.78 -11.82 19.14
CA SER A 406 -0.71 -12.77 18.82
C SER A 406 -1.05 -14.19 19.26
N ASN A 407 -1.61 -14.36 20.46
CA ASN A 407 -2.04 -15.67 20.96
C ASN A 407 -3.10 -16.31 20.06
N LEU A 408 -4.10 -15.54 19.63
CA LEU A 408 -5.14 -16.04 18.72
C LEU A 408 -4.59 -16.41 17.34
N ILE A 409 -3.62 -15.66 16.80
CA ILE A 409 -2.94 -15.97 15.53
C ILE A 409 -2.09 -17.24 15.68
N ALA A 410 -1.32 -17.34 16.76
CA ALA A 410 -0.48 -18.49 17.09
C ALA A 410 -1.28 -19.78 17.22
N ASP A 411 -2.47 -19.68 17.81
CA ASP A 411 -3.42 -20.78 17.98
C ASP A 411 -4.31 -21.04 16.75
N ASN A 412 -4.07 -20.33 15.63
CA ASN A 412 -4.84 -20.46 14.39
C ASN A 412 -6.37 -20.23 14.57
N LYS A 413 -6.74 -19.41 15.57
CA LYS A 413 -8.13 -19.00 15.81
C LYS A 413 -8.53 -17.85 14.89
N ILE A 414 -7.55 -17.02 14.50
CA ILE A 414 -7.72 -15.92 13.56
C ILE A 414 -6.57 -15.89 12.54
N ASP A 415 -6.84 -15.31 11.37
CA ASP A 415 -5.85 -14.92 10.37
C ASP A 415 -6.07 -13.45 9.99
N ILE A 416 -5.03 -12.74 9.57
CA ILE A 416 -5.13 -11.35 9.11
C ILE A 416 -5.02 -11.34 7.59
N LYS A 417 -6.00 -10.73 6.92
CA LYS A 417 -6.03 -10.61 5.45
C LYS A 417 -5.51 -9.29 4.93
N ASN A 418 -5.64 -8.21 5.68
CA ASN A 418 -5.08 -6.92 5.33
C ASN A 418 -4.96 -6.00 6.55
N LEU A 419 -4.15 -4.96 6.39
CA LEU A 419 -3.96 -3.84 7.29
C LEU A 419 -4.30 -2.55 6.55
N LEU A 420 -5.14 -1.72 7.15
CA LEU A 420 -5.40 -0.35 6.72
C LEU A 420 -4.97 0.62 7.81
N LEU A 421 -4.33 1.70 7.39
CA LEU A 421 -3.88 2.78 8.25
C LEU A 421 -4.99 3.82 8.39
N GLU A 422 -5.18 4.34 9.59
CA GLU A 422 -5.94 5.57 9.78
C GLU A 422 -5.01 6.77 9.67
N PHE A 423 -5.57 7.89 9.25
CA PHE A 423 -4.91 9.18 9.22
C PHE A 423 -5.58 10.11 10.22
N ASN A 424 -4.89 11.18 10.60
CA ASN A 424 -5.52 12.29 11.30
C ASN A 424 -6.40 13.05 10.30
N GLN A 425 -6.32 14.37 10.23
CA GLN A 425 -7.29 15.16 9.46
C GLN A 425 -7.20 14.99 7.92
N ASN A 426 -6.05 14.54 7.42
CA ASN A 426 -5.78 14.41 6.00
C ASN A 426 -4.63 13.40 5.79
N TRP A 427 -4.26 13.13 4.55
CA TRP A 427 -3.21 12.16 4.18
C TRP A 427 -1.81 12.47 4.73
N SER A 428 -1.55 13.68 5.21
CA SER A 428 -0.22 14.11 5.66
C SER A 428 0.20 13.48 6.97
N GLU A 429 -0.73 13.01 7.81
CA GLU A 429 -0.41 12.56 9.16
C GLU A 429 -1.06 11.20 9.43
N LEU A 430 -0.21 10.19 9.64
CA LEU A 430 -0.65 8.88 10.09
C LEU A 430 -1.17 8.97 11.53
N ASN A 431 -2.14 8.12 11.82
CA ASN A 431 -2.67 7.89 13.16
C ASN A 431 -2.21 6.50 13.61
N ASP A 432 -2.05 6.31 14.92
CA ASP A 432 -1.71 5.01 15.54
C ASP A 432 -2.87 4.00 15.43
N ASN A 433 -4.08 4.47 15.10
CA ASN A 433 -5.25 3.64 14.88
C ASN A 433 -5.16 2.89 13.54
N ILE A 434 -5.68 1.67 13.50
CA ILE A 434 -5.67 0.85 12.29
C ILE A 434 -6.96 0.03 12.16
N LEU A 435 -7.24 -0.45 10.95
CA LEU A 435 -8.24 -1.46 10.69
C LEU A 435 -7.59 -2.73 10.16
N LEU A 436 -7.88 -3.86 10.79
CA LEU A 436 -7.51 -5.17 10.28
C LEU A 436 -8.74 -5.82 9.66
N THR A 437 -8.62 -6.40 8.47
CA THR A 437 -9.58 -7.43 8.06
C THR A 437 -9.08 -8.77 8.59
N THR A 438 -9.73 -9.29 9.60
CA THR A 438 -9.41 -10.62 10.15
C THR A 438 -10.36 -11.65 9.57
N THR A 439 -9.95 -12.92 9.61
CA THR A 439 -10.83 -14.03 9.28
C THR A 439 -10.75 -15.14 10.30
N LYS A 440 -11.87 -15.82 10.47
CA LYS A 440 -11.93 -17.12 11.15
C LYS A 440 -11.51 -18.21 10.14
N PRO A 441 -10.40 -18.91 10.33
CA PRO A 441 -9.89 -19.88 9.33
C PRO A 441 -10.90 -20.97 8.95
N THR A 442 -11.78 -21.37 9.87
CA THR A 442 -12.76 -22.44 9.64
C THR A 442 -14.01 -22.02 8.87
N THR A 443 -14.40 -20.74 8.92
CA THR A 443 -15.62 -20.26 8.25
C THR A 443 -15.34 -19.29 7.11
N SER A 444 -14.11 -18.79 7.01
CA SER A 444 -13.70 -17.73 6.08
C SER A 444 -14.50 -16.42 6.22
N ILE A 445 -15.25 -16.24 7.31
CA ILE A 445 -15.97 -14.99 7.59
C ILE A 445 -14.96 -13.89 7.88
N GLU A 446 -15.11 -12.77 7.17
CA GLU A 446 -14.30 -11.56 7.32
C GLU A 446 -14.90 -10.62 8.36
N ILE A 447 -14.07 -10.20 9.30
CA ILE A 447 -14.43 -9.31 10.39
C ILE A 447 -13.47 -8.12 10.34
N PRO A 448 -13.94 -6.92 9.95
CA PRO A 448 -13.14 -5.72 10.07
C PRO A 448 -13.01 -5.39 11.57
N LEU A 449 -11.82 -5.53 12.12
CA LEU A 449 -11.49 -5.26 13.52
C LEU A 449 -10.76 -3.93 13.60
N TYR A 450 -11.41 -2.93 14.19
CA TYR A 450 -10.85 -1.60 14.43
C TYR A 450 -10.04 -1.59 15.71
N LEU A 451 -8.79 -1.15 15.63
CA LEU A 451 -7.85 -1.07 16.74
C LEU A 451 -7.57 0.40 17.00
N SER A 452 -7.91 0.88 18.18
CA SER A 452 -7.78 2.31 18.50
C SER A 452 -7.22 2.59 19.88
N ASN A 453 -6.23 3.48 19.93
CA ASN A 453 -5.65 3.99 21.16
C ASN A 453 -6.51 5.15 21.69
N PHE A 454 -7.65 4.80 22.28
CA PHE A 454 -8.67 5.77 22.69
C PHE A 454 -8.18 6.75 23.76
N VAL A 455 -7.40 6.25 24.74
CA VAL A 455 -6.65 7.09 25.68
C VAL A 455 -5.23 6.57 25.71
N LYS A 456 -4.30 7.41 25.24
CA LYS A 456 -2.88 7.06 25.08
C LYS A 456 -2.34 6.27 26.27
N ASN A 457 -1.89 5.04 26.01
CA ASN A 457 -1.30 4.09 26.96
C ASN A 457 -2.22 3.56 28.06
N ARG A 458 -3.48 3.98 28.14
CA ARG A 458 -4.40 3.61 29.23
C ARG A 458 -5.62 2.82 28.77
N ILE A 459 -6.20 3.22 27.64
CA ILE A 459 -7.41 2.61 27.10
C ILE A 459 -7.18 2.27 25.63
N PHE A 460 -7.29 0.98 25.30
CA PHE A 460 -7.22 0.48 23.93
C PHE A 460 -8.53 -0.19 23.54
N LEU A 461 -8.97 0.01 22.32
CA LEU A 461 -10.22 -0.55 21.79
C LEU A 461 -9.91 -1.60 20.73
N LEU A 462 -10.55 -2.76 20.84
CA LEU A 462 -10.66 -3.77 19.79
C LEU A 462 -12.13 -3.91 19.43
N ALA A 463 -12.54 -3.30 18.33
CA ALA A 463 -13.96 -3.11 17.99
C ALA A 463 -14.28 -3.71 16.61
N PRO A 464 -15.09 -4.78 16.52
CA PRO A 464 -15.56 -5.27 15.22
C PRO A 464 -16.52 -4.24 14.60
N LEU A 465 -16.24 -3.79 13.36
CA LEU A 465 -17.10 -2.82 12.66
C LEU A 465 -18.41 -3.47 12.23
N LYS A 466 -19.54 -2.82 12.53
CA LYS A 466 -20.89 -3.30 12.18
C LYS A 466 -21.28 -2.94 10.74
N TYR A 467 -22.35 -3.55 10.23
CA TYR A 467 -22.81 -3.40 8.84
C TYR A 467 -23.15 -1.96 8.40
N TYR A 468 -23.50 -1.09 9.35
CA TYR A 468 -23.89 0.30 9.10
C TYR A 468 -22.86 1.31 9.63
N ILE A 469 -21.67 0.85 10.01
CA ILE A 469 -20.61 1.71 10.55
C ILE A 469 -19.50 1.79 9.51
N SER A 470 -19.32 2.99 8.95
CA SER A 470 -18.20 3.29 8.06
C SER A 470 -17.00 3.81 8.86
N LEU A 471 -15.82 3.21 8.67
CA LEU A 471 -14.60 3.81 9.19
C LEU A 471 -14.33 5.16 8.52
N ASN A 472 -14.07 6.20 9.31
CA ASN A 472 -13.47 7.42 8.80
C ASN A 472 -11.96 7.24 8.70
N LYS A 473 -11.42 7.15 7.48
CA LYS A 473 -9.97 7.07 7.25
C LYS A 473 -9.20 8.29 7.77
N TYR A 474 -9.86 9.42 8.02
CA TYR A 474 -9.27 10.64 8.60
C TYR A 474 -9.54 10.79 10.11
N GLY A 475 -9.78 9.66 10.78
CA GLY A 475 -9.95 9.60 12.22
C GLY A 475 -11.13 10.41 12.75
N ASN A 476 -11.18 10.56 14.07
CA ASN A 476 -12.36 11.07 14.77
C ASN A 476 -12.01 12.24 15.70
N LYS A 477 -11.33 13.27 15.17
CA LYS A 477 -10.79 14.39 15.97
C LYS A 477 -11.87 15.19 16.72
N TYR A 478 -13.05 15.35 16.15
CA TYR A 478 -14.17 16.07 16.76
C TYR A 478 -15.31 15.11 17.03
N PHE A 479 -15.93 15.19 18.22
CA PHE A 479 -17.14 14.46 18.54
C PHE A 479 -18.37 15.10 17.88
N THR A 480 -18.37 15.13 16.54
CA THR A 480 -19.54 15.47 15.73
C THR A 480 -20.68 14.47 16.02
N PRO A 481 -21.94 14.79 15.67
CA PRO A 481 -23.04 13.84 15.83
C PRO A 481 -22.77 12.47 15.18
N GLU A 482 -22.11 12.45 14.02
CA GLU A 482 -21.74 11.23 13.30
C GLU A 482 -20.70 10.41 14.08
N VAL A 483 -19.67 11.07 14.62
CA VAL A 483 -18.65 10.44 15.46
C VAL A 483 -19.24 9.93 16.77
N ARG A 484 -20.16 10.68 17.39
CA ARG A 484 -20.87 10.23 18.59
C ARG A 484 -21.72 9.00 18.30
N ASN A 485 -22.44 8.98 17.18
CA ASN A 485 -23.22 7.83 16.76
C ASN A 485 -22.31 6.62 16.51
N PHE A 486 -21.18 6.81 15.81
CA PHE A 486 -20.16 5.77 15.60
C PHE A 486 -19.73 5.12 16.93
N PHE A 487 -19.26 5.92 17.89
CA PHE A 487 -18.81 5.38 19.18
C PHE A 487 -19.95 4.82 20.04
N SER A 488 -21.14 5.43 20.03
CA SER A 488 -22.32 4.88 20.71
C SER A 488 -22.67 3.49 20.20
N LEU A 489 -22.57 3.27 18.89
CA LEU A 489 -22.83 1.97 18.29
C LEU A 489 -21.74 0.94 18.61
N LEU A 490 -20.47 1.37 18.69
CA LEU A 490 -19.37 0.51 19.14
C LEU A 490 -19.51 0.11 20.61
N PHE A 491 -19.92 1.03 21.48
CA PHE A 491 -20.07 0.81 22.92
C PHE A 491 -21.43 0.25 23.33
N LYS A 492 -22.34 -0.04 22.39
CA LYS A 492 -23.64 -0.63 22.71
C LYS A 492 -23.51 -2.02 23.35
N ASN A 493 -22.55 -2.82 22.87
CA ASN A 493 -22.21 -4.13 23.43
C ASN A 493 -20.70 -4.15 23.63
N TYR A 494 -20.25 -4.05 24.88
CA TYR A 494 -18.83 -4.05 25.18
C TYR A 494 -18.49 -4.96 26.34
N TYR A 495 -17.24 -5.41 26.34
CA TYR A 495 -16.59 -6.12 27.41
C TYR A 495 -15.38 -5.31 27.86
N VAL A 496 -15.18 -5.15 29.16
CA VAL A 496 -13.98 -4.50 29.71
C VAL A 496 -12.99 -5.59 30.12
N ALA A 497 -11.80 -5.53 29.56
CA ALA A 497 -10.70 -6.43 29.86
C ALA A 497 -9.57 -5.68 30.56
N LYS A 498 -8.95 -6.33 31.55
CA LYS A 498 -7.83 -5.78 32.33
C LYS A 498 -6.50 -6.47 32.05
N ASP A 499 -6.55 -7.69 31.52
CA ASP A 499 -5.38 -8.50 31.21
C ASP A 499 -5.53 -9.26 29.88
N VAL A 500 -4.46 -9.95 29.47
CA VAL A 500 -4.38 -10.67 28.20
C VAL A 500 -5.44 -11.77 28.09
N ASN A 501 -5.70 -12.53 29.17
CA ASN A 501 -6.65 -13.65 29.17
C ASN A 501 -8.08 -13.16 28.99
N GLU A 502 -8.44 -12.05 29.65
CA GLU A 502 -9.73 -11.40 29.48
C GLU A 502 -9.91 -10.86 28.06
N VAL A 503 -8.87 -10.28 27.46
CA VAL A 503 -8.90 -9.84 26.05
C VAL A 503 -9.09 -11.01 25.11
N GLU A 504 -8.34 -12.10 25.29
CA GLU A 504 -8.49 -13.32 24.49
C GLU A 504 -9.88 -13.91 24.59
N LYS A 505 -10.47 -13.95 25.78
CA LYS A 505 -11.84 -14.42 25.98
C LYS A 505 -12.84 -13.56 25.21
N GLY A 506 -12.71 -12.23 25.32
CA GLY A 506 -13.56 -11.28 24.59
C GLY A 506 -13.43 -11.41 23.08
N LEU A 507 -12.19 -11.48 22.57
CA LEU A 507 -11.93 -11.67 21.14
C LEU A 507 -12.41 -13.04 20.66
N THR A 508 -12.22 -14.11 21.43
CA THR A 508 -12.67 -15.45 21.03
C THR A 508 -14.18 -15.48 20.83
N GLN A 509 -14.97 -14.75 21.61
CA GLN A 509 -16.41 -14.61 21.40
C GLN A 509 -16.78 -13.97 20.06
N ILE A 510 -15.92 -13.13 19.50
CA ILE A 510 -16.10 -12.55 18.15
C ILE A 510 -15.95 -13.64 17.07
N TYR A 511 -15.10 -14.65 17.32
CA TYR A 511 -14.75 -15.71 16.37
C TYR A 511 -15.31 -17.09 16.76
N ILE A 512 -16.23 -17.20 17.72
CA ILE A 512 -17.05 -18.42 17.95
C ILE A 512 -18.28 -18.34 17.03
#